data_AF-A0A3C2AAF8-F1
#
_entry.id   AF-A0A3C2AAF8-F1
#
_cell.length_a   1.000
_cell.length_b   1.000
_cell.length_c   1.000
_cell.angle_alpha   90.00
_cell.angle_beta   90.00
_cell.angle_gamma   90.00
#
_symmetry.space_group_name_H-M   'P 1'
#
loop_
_entity.id
_entity.type
_entity.pdbx_description
1 polymer ?
#
loop_
_entity_poly.entity_id
_entity_poly.type
_entity_poly.pdbx_seq_one_letter_code
_entity_poly.pdbx_strand_id
1 'polypeptide(L)'
;DIWMSEHGTHQGDELNVLQGGGNYGWPYRTTGRYRTDDYDPQEPEGLEYVDPVHVWNQTVAPTGLAFYTGREFPQWQGDLLVPGLSQGNLWRIRLEGSTVVGQEELFVDQRTRLRKVILSPRGVLYLLTDEEEGRLIRVVNKNF
;
A
#
# COMPACT_ATOMS: atom_id res chain seq x y z
N ASP A 1 9.37 -6.04 11.97
CA ASP A 1 9.38 -4.81 11.16
C ASP A 1 8.03 -4.12 11.21
N ILE A 2 7.99 -2.81 10.98
CA ILE A 2 6.76 -2.05 10.84
C ILE A 2 6.71 -1.52 9.41
N TRP A 3 5.64 -1.84 8.69
CA TRP A 3 5.45 -1.43 7.31
C TRP A 3 4.49 -0.25 7.25
N MET A 4 4.79 0.70 6.37
CA MET A 4 4.01 1.91 6.16
C MET A 4 3.81 2.10 4.66
N SER A 5 2.64 2.58 4.27
CA SER A 5 2.44 3.15 2.93
C SER A 5 2.08 4.61 3.06
N GLU A 6 2.46 5.41 2.07
CA GLU A 6 2.10 6.82 2.01
C GLU A 6 1.60 7.22 0.63
N HIS A 7 0.86 8.33 0.61
CA HIS A 7 0.40 8.94 -0.63
C HIS A 7 1.48 9.89 -1.12
N GLY A 8 1.85 9.74 -2.39
CA GLY A 8 2.61 10.75 -3.10
C GLY A 8 1.73 11.93 -3.50
N THR A 9 2.33 12.88 -4.21
CA THR A 9 1.63 14.06 -4.75
C THR A 9 1.08 13.77 -6.15
N HIS A 10 1.87 13.92 -7.20
CA HIS A 10 1.58 13.34 -8.52
C HIS A 10 2.38 12.06 -8.71
N GLN A 11 1.71 10.91 -8.57
CA GLN A 11 2.37 9.60 -8.43
C GLN A 11 3.34 9.62 -7.23
N GLY A 12 4.24 8.63 -7.14
CA GLY A 12 5.15 8.51 -6.00
C GLY A 12 4.46 8.04 -4.73
N ASP A 13 3.42 7.20 -4.86
CA ASP A 13 2.96 6.43 -3.71
C ASP A 13 4.05 5.42 -3.34
N GLU A 14 4.29 5.24 -2.05
CA GLU A 14 5.43 4.47 -1.56
C GLU A 14 5.02 3.43 -0.52
N LEU A 15 5.77 2.34 -0.51
CA LEU A 15 5.80 1.37 0.58
C LEU A 15 7.17 1.45 1.25
N ASN A 16 7.14 1.58 2.57
CA ASN A 16 8.26 1.87 3.43
C ASN A 16 8.36 0.82 4.55
N VAL A 17 9.59 0.50 4.97
CA VAL A 17 9.84 -0.25 6.20
C VAL A 17 10.42 0.71 7.22
N LEU A 18 9.71 0.89 8.34
CA LEU A 18 10.07 1.91 9.30
C LEU A 18 11.35 1.58 10.07
N GLN A 19 12.29 2.52 10.01
CA GLN A 19 13.53 2.58 10.78
C GLN A 19 13.40 3.64 11.88
N GLY A 20 13.85 3.32 13.10
CA GLY A 20 13.83 4.26 14.22
C GLY A 20 14.69 5.49 13.92
N GLY A 21 14.09 6.68 13.96
CA GLY A 21 14.76 7.94 13.61
C GLY A 21 14.93 8.20 12.12
N GLY A 22 14.35 7.36 11.24
CA GLY A 22 14.48 7.49 9.79
C GLY A 22 13.81 8.75 9.24
N ASN A 23 14.45 9.37 8.25
CA ASN A 23 13.93 10.45 7.45
C ASN A 23 13.57 9.93 6.05
N TYR A 24 12.31 10.01 5.63
CA TYR A 24 11.81 9.44 4.35
C TYR A 24 11.74 10.48 3.23
N GLY A 25 12.42 11.63 3.39
CA GLY A 25 12.67 12.55 2.28
C GLY A 25 11.66 13.68 2.15
N TRP A 26 10.37 13.43 2.36
CA TRP A 26 9.37 14.47 2.16
C TRP A 26 9.56 15.67 3.13
N PRO A 27 9.49 16.93 2.66
CA PRO A 27 9.17 17.36 1.30
C PRO A 27 10.37 17.57 0.37
N TYR A 28 11.61 17.37 0.82
CA TYR A 28 12.82 17.65 0.02
C TYR A 28 13.05 16.62 -1.10
N ARG A 29 12.64 15.38 -0.88
CA ARG A 29 12.67 14.31 -1.87
C ARG A 29 11.28 13.70 -2.04
N THR A 30 10.97 13.36 -3.27
CA THR A 30 9.76 12.62 -3.64
C THR A 30 10.08 11.70 -4.81
N THR A 31 9.45 10.52 -4.85
CA THR A 31 9.51 9.60 -5.99
C THR A 31 8.46 9.92 -7.07
N GLY A 32 7.63 10.95 -6.84
CA GLY A 32 6.66 11.48 -7.79
C GLY A 32 7.05 12.87 -8.30
N ARG A 33 6.05 13.74 -8.48
CA ARG A 33 6.24 15.17 -8.78
C ARG A 33 5.41 16.03 -7.86
N TYR A 34 5.93 17.18 -7.43
CA TYR A 34 5.19 18.16 -6.65
C TYR A 34 3.91 18.62 -7.35
N ARG A 35 2.94 19.07 -6.55
CA ARG A 35 1.62 19.49 -7.03
C ARG A 35 1.63 20.82 -7.76
N THR A 36 2.63 21.64 -7.49
CA THR A 36 2.80 22.95 -8.12
C THR A 36 4.21 23.02 -8.69
N ASP A 37 4.32 23.43 -9.95
CA ASP A 37 5.58 23.40 -10.71
C ASP A 37 6.63 24.39 -10.16
N ASP A 38 6.22 25.41 -9.41
CA ASP A 38 7.08 26.43 -8.78
C ASP A 38 7.50 26.05 -7.35
N TYR A 39 7.04 24.91 -6.82
CA TYR A 39 7.46 24.43 -5.52
C TYR A 39 8.81 23.72 -5.61
N ASP A 40 9.85 24.39 -5.11
CA ASP A 40 11.23 23.90 -5.08
C ASP A 40 11.82 23.99 -3.65
N PRO A 41 11.55 22.98 -2.80
CA PRO A 41 11.99 22.99 -1.41
C PRO A 41 13.52 22.81 -1.35
N GLN A 42 14.21 23.83 -0.82
CA GLN A 42 15.66 23.80 -0.69
C GLN A 42 16.07 22.79 0.39
N GLU A 43 16.78 21.74 -0.03
CA GLU A 43 17.26 20.66 0.82
C GLU A 43 18.40 21.14 1.74
N PRO A 44 18.30 20.99 3.07
CA PRO A 44 19.41 21.25 3.98
C PRO A 44 20.59 20.30 3.77
N GLU A 45 21.82 20.79 3.98
CA GLU A 45 23.01 19.95 3.91
C GLU A 45 23.06 18.92 5.05
N GLY A 46 23.65 17.75 4.77
CA GLY A 46 23.95 16.73 5.77
C GLY A 46 22.76 15.85 6.18
N LEU A 47 21.67 15.86 5.41
CA LEU A 47 20.55 14.95 5.62
C LEU A 47 20.83 13.57 4.99
N GLU A 48 20.53 12.53 5.77
CA GLU A 48 20.47 11.15 5.29
C GLU A 48 19.01 10.73 5.17
N TYR A 49 18.69 9.93 4.15
CA TYR A 49 17.34 9.47 3.89
C TYR A 49 17.25 7.96 3.83
N VAL A 50 16.07 7.46 4.13
CA VAL A 50 15.67 6.08 3.94
C VAL A 50 14.85 6.01 2.66
N ASP A 51 15.34 5.25 1.68
CA ASP A 51 14.62 5.02 0.44
C ASP A 51 13.44 4.05 0.66
N PRO A 52 12.34 4.21 -0.10
CA PRO A 52 11.24 3.26 -0.05
C PRO A 52 11.64 1.90 -0.59
N VAL A 53 11.01 0.86 -0.04
CA VAL A 53 11.20 -0.52 -0.53
C VAL A 53 10.39 -0.79 -1.78
N HIS A 54 9.38 0.04 -2.06
CA HIS A 54 8.62 0.02 -3.31
C HIS A 54 8.01 1.37 -3.64
N VAL A 55 7.97 1.70 -4.92
CA VAL A 55 7.27 2.84 -5.48
C VAL A 55 6.34 2.32 -6.58
N TRP A 56 5.07 2.71 -6.55
CA TRP A 56 4.16 2.36 -7.62
C TRP A 56 4.31 3.30 -8.82
N ASN A 57 4.32 2.72 -10.03
CA ASN A 57 4.35 3.47 -11.29
C ASN A 57 3.02 4.19 -11.62
N GLN A 58 1.99 3.98 -10.80
CA GLN A 58 0.69 4.62 -10.90
C GLN A 58 0.24 5.11 -9.54
N THR A 59 -0.66 6.07 -9.50
CA THR A 59 -1.33 6.46 -8.26
C THR A 59 -2.25 5.34 -7.80
N VAL A 60 -1.92 4.75 -6.67
CA VAL A 60 -2.71 3.76 -5.94
C VAL A 60 -3.61 4.46 -4.91
N ALA A 61 -3.09 5.53 -4.28
CA ALA A 61 -3.61 6.13 -3.05
C ALA A 61 -3.81 5.05 -1.96
N PRO A 62 -2.72 4.41 -1.49
CA PRO A 62 -2.75 3.25 -0.60
C PRO A 62 -3.34 3.59 0.78
N THR A 63 -4.06 2.66 1.39
CA THR A 63 -4.69 2.85 2.70
C THR A 63 -4.30 1.76 3.69
N GLY A 64 -5.20 1.30 4.56
CA GLY A 64 -4.83 0.44 5.69
C GLY A 64 -4.33 -0.94 5.27
N LEU A 65 -3.02 -1.17 5.42
CA LEU A 65 -2.30 -2.40 5.09
C LEU A 65 -2.69 -3.59 5.98
N ALA A 66 -2.58 -4.82 5.47
CA ALA A 66 -2.61 -6.04 6.28
C ALA A 66 -1.73 -7.15 5.70
N PHE A 67 -0.97 -7.83 6.55
CA PHE A 67 -0.37 -9.11 6.19
C PHE A 67 -1.41 -10.22 6.21
N TYR A 68 -1.45 -11.02 5.15
CA TYR A 68 -2.36 -12.14 5.07
C TYR A 68 -1.89 -13.30 5.95
N THR A 69 -2.75 -13.69 6.90
CA THR A 69 -2.51 -14.77 7.87
C THR A 69 -3.64 -15.79 7.93
N GLY A 70 -4.55 -15.75 6.94
CA GLY A 70 -5.70 -16.63 6.84
C GLY A 70 -5.34 -18.00 6.24
N ARG A 71 -6.30 -18.93 6.30
CA ARG A 71 -6.13 -20.28 5.72
C ARG A 71 -6.83 -20.48 4.38
N GLU A 72 -7.82 -19.63 4.06
CA GLU A 72 -8.68 -19.76 2.89
C GLU A 72 -7.93 -19.53 1.56
N PHE A 73 -6.81 -18.80 1.60
CA PHE A 73 -5.91 -18.55 0.48
C PHE A 73 -4.47 -18.95 0.86
N PRO A 74 -4.12 -20.26 0.92
CA PRO A 74 -2.81 -20.70 1.41
C PRO A 74 -1.62 -20.08 0.67
N GLN A 75 -1.77 -19.82 -0.62
CA GLN A 75 -0.75 -19.23 -1.49
C GLN A 75 -0.51 -17.72 -1.24
N TRP A 76 -1.31 -17.09 -0.37
CA TRP A 76 -1.15 -15.68 0.03
C TRP A 76 -0.48 -15.53 1.40
N GLN A 77 -0.13 -16.64 2.06
CA GLN A 77 0.38 -16.62 3.42
C GLN A 77 1.66 -15.76 3.53
N GLY A 78 1.60 -14.71 4.36
CA GLY A 78 2.70 -13.76 4.55
C GLY A 78 2.74 -12.60 3.55
N ASP A 79 1.90 -12.61 2.52
CA ASP A 79 1.83 -11.50 1.56
C ASP A 79 1.21 -10.26 2.19
N LEU A 80 1.67 -9.10 1.74
CA LEU A 80 1.10 -7.81 2.12
C LEU A 80 -0.06 -7.45 1.19
N LEU A 81 -1.21 -7.14 1.79
CA LEU A 81 -2.38 -6.64 1.09
C LEU A 81 -2.45 -5.12 1.22
N VAL A 82 -2.50 -4.42 0.08
CA VAL A 82 -2.52 -2.95 -0.01
C VAL A 82 -3.79 -2.48 -0.72
N PRO A 83 -4.78 -1.96 0.01
CA PRO A 83 -5.99 -1.38 -0.57
C PRO A 83 -5.68 0.03 -1.12
N GLY A 84 -6.26 0.40 -2.26
CA GLY A 84 -6.09 1.72 -2.86
C GLY A 84 -7.40 2.43 -3.21
N LEU A 85 -7.37 3.76 -3.09
CA LEU A 85 -8.52 4.62 -3.36
C LEU A 85 -8.61 5.08 -4.81
N SER A 86 -7.49 5.25 -5.52
CA SER A 86 -7.49 5.97 -6.80
C SER A 86 -8.22 5.18 -7.89
N GLN A 87 -7.73 3.98 -8.19
CA GLN A 87 -8.32 3.07 -9.19
C GLN A 87 -9.17 1.96 -8.57
N GLY A 88 -9.48 2.06 -7.27
CA GLY A 88 -10.23 1.04 -6.54
C GLY A 88 -9.62 -0.36 -6.63
N ASN A 89 -8.35 -0.50 -6.21
CA ASN A 89 -7.60 -1.75 -6.30
C ASN A 89 -7.32 -2.36 -4.94
N LEU A 90 -7.08 -3.67 -4.96
CA LEU A 90 -6.41 -4.39 -3.89
C LEU A 90 -5.14 -5.01 -4.47
N TRP A 91 -3.98 -4.56 -4.01
CA TRP A 91 -2.72 -5.19 -4.38
C TRP A 91 -2.38 -6.33 -3.43
N ARG A 92 -1.84 -7.42 -3.98
CA ARG A 92 -1.13 -8.44 -3.23
C ARG A 92 0.36 -8.33 -3.55
N ILE A 93 1.17 -8.13 -2.52
CA ILE A 93 2.62 -7.97 -2.63
C ILE A 93 3.30 -9.14 -1.94
N ARG A 94 4.12 -9.86 -2.70
CA ARG A 94 4.97 -10.94 -2.21
C ARG A 94 6.32 -10.37 -1.77
N LEU A 95 6.78 -10.79 -0.60
CA LEU A 95 7.97 -10.28 0.05
C LEU A 95 8.97 -11.40 0.35
N GLU A 96 10.26 -11.12 0.16
CA GLU A 96 11.37 -11.89 0.72
C GLU A 96 12.15 -10.95 1.65
N GLY A 97 11.96 -11.11 2.97
CA GLY A 97 12.41 -10.12 3.94
C GLY A 97 11.72 -8.77 3.71
N SER A 98 12.50 -7.70 3.50
CA SER A 98 12.00 -6.36 3.15
C SER A 98 11.95 -6.09 1.65
N THR A 99 12.25 -7.08 0.81
CA THR A 99 12.30 -6.92 -0.65
C THR A 99 10.99 -7.35 -1.29
N VAL A 100 10.41 -6.51 -2.16
CA VAL A 100 9.29 -6.87 -3.01
C VAL A 100 9.77 -7.77 -4.15
N VAL A 101 9.31 -9.02 -4.17
CA VAL A 101 9.68 -10.02 -5.20
C VAL A 101 8.55 -10.30 -6.19
N GLY A 102 7.37 -9.74 -5.96
CA GLY A 102 6.27 -9.77 -6.91
C GLY A 102 5.06 -9.01 -6.43
N GLN A 103 4.23 -8.58 -7.37
CA GLN A 103 2.98 -7.90 -7.07
C GLN A 103 1.93 -8.20 -8.12
N GLU A 104 0.66 -8.13 -7.74
CA GLU A 104 -0.48 -8.18 -8.66
C GLU A 104 -1.65 -7.35 -8.12
N GLU A 105 -2.45 -6.82 -9.05
CA GLU A 105 -3.76 -6.23 -8.72
C GLU A 105 -4.83 -7.33 -8.73
N LEU A 106 -5.57 -7.42 -7.63
CA LEU A 106 -6.72 -8.30 -7.47
C LEU A 106 -8.01 -7.59 -7.86
N PHE A 107 -9.01 -8.36 -8.29
CA PHE A 107 -10.36 -7.88 -8.61
C PHE A 107 -10.41 -6.76 -9.66
N VAL A 108 -9.53 -6.81 -10.66
CA VAL A 108 -9.41 -5.77 -11.69
C VAL A 108 -10.69 -5.51 -12.49
N ASP A 109 -11.57 -6.52 -12.61
CA ASP A 109 -12.86 -6.43 -13.29
C ASP A 109 -14.01 -5.95 -12.37
N GLN A 110 -13.76 -5.78 -11.07
CA GLN A 110 -14.74 -5.41 -10.05
C GLN A 110 -14.17 -4.37 -9.07
N ARG A 111 -13.54 -3.33 -9.63
CA ARG A 111 -12.89 -2.27 -8.87
C ARG A 111 -13.90 -1.49 -8.01
N THR A 112 -13.49 -1.16 -6.79
CA THR A 112 -14.21 -0.27 -5.86
C THR A 112 -13.19 0.39 -4.95
N ARG A 113 -13.42 1.63 -4.51
CA ARG A 113 -12.47 2.33 -3.66
C ARG A 113 -12.33 1.60 -2.33
N LEU A 114 -11.12 1.21 -1.95
CA LEU A 114 -10.89 0.45 -0.72
C LEU A 114 -10.21 1.32 0.33
N ARG A 115 -10.82 1.39 1.52
CA ARG A 115 -10.31 2.10 2.70
C ARG A 115 -9.42 1.23 3.58
N LYS A 116 -9.75 -0.06 3.69
CA LYS A 116 -9.05 -0.98 4.59
C LYS A 116 -9.22 -2.42 4.15
N VAL A 117 -8.16 -3.19 4.34
CA VAL A 117 -8.19 -4.64 4.35
C VAL A 117 -7.91 -5.12 5.77
N ILE A 118 -8.61 -6.14 6.23
CA ILE A 118 -8.42 -6.69 7.57
C ILE A 118 -8.74 -8.18 7.60
N LEU A 119 -8.01 -8.91 8.42
CA LEU A 119 -8.35 -10.29 8.76
C LEU A 119 -9.03 -10.32 10.13
N SER A 120 -10.13 -11.07 10.25
CA SER A 120 -10.74 -11.35 11.54
C SER A 120 -9.81 -12.19 12.43
N PRO A 121 -10.07 -12.32 13.75
CA PRO A 121 -9.30 -13.23 14.61
C PRO A 121 -9.28 -14.69 14.16
N ARG A 122 -10.20 -15.10 13.26
CA ARG A 122 -10.25 -16.43 12.65
C ARG A 122 -9.55 -16.50 11.29
N GLY A 123 -8.88 -15.43 10.85
CA GLY A 123 -8.18 -15.37 9.57
C GLY A 123 -9.10 -15.19 8.35
N VAL A 124 -10.34 -14.71 8.55
CA VAL A 124 -11.27 -14.43 7.44
C VAL A 124 -10.99 -13.04 6.88
N LEU A 125 -10.84 -12.92 5.57
CA LEU A 125 -10.48 -11.68 4.88
C LEU A 125 -11.70 -10.79 4.62
N TYR A 126 -11.61 -9.53 5.04
CA TYR A 126 -12.60 -8.50 4.80
C TYR A 126 -11.99 -7.24 4.17
N LEU A 127 -12.78 -6.58 3.35
CA LEU A 127 -12.49 -5.28 2.74
C LEU A 127 -13.55 -4.27 3.20
N LEU A 128 -13.12 -3.04 3.49
CA LEU A 128 -13.98 -1.89 3.74
C LEU A 128 -13.88 -0.93 2.55
N THR A 129 -15.02 -0.56 1.95
CA THR A 129 -15.04 0.38 0.83
C THR A 129 -15.11 1.83 1.30
N ASP A 130 -14.61 2.75 0.46
CA ASP A 130 -14.62 4.20 0.65
C ASP A 130 -15.57 4.87 -0.33
N GLU A 131 -16.86 4.60 -0.14
CA GLU A 131 -17.97 5.05 -1.00
C GLU A 131 -19.05 5.68 -0.12
N GLU A 132 -19.98 6.44 -0.70
CA GLU A 132 -21.11 7.03 0.03
C GLU A 132 -21.95 5.95 0.74
N GLU A 133 -22.26 4.86 0.02
CA GLU A 133 -22.83 3.64 0.59
C GLU A 133 -21.73 2.60 0.87
N GLY A 134 -20.89 2.89 1.87
CA GLY A 134 -19.78 2.03 2.27
C GLY A 134 -20.21 0.58 2.61
N ARG A 135 -19.40 -0.39 2.20
CA ARG A 135 -19.66 -1.83 2.38
C ARG A 135 -18.53 -2.52 3.13
N LEU A 136 -18.91 -3.50 3.93
CA LEU A 136 -18.01 -4.54 4.43
C LEU A 136 -18.14 -5.77 3.52
N ILE A 137 -17.08 -6.11 2.80
CA ILE A 137 -17.05 -7.22 1.85
C ILE A 137 -16.23 -8.37 2.44
N ARG A 138 -16.81 -9.57 2.55
CA ARG A 138 -16.04 -10.79 2.80
C ARG A 138 -15.48 -11.30 1.48
N VAL A 139 -14.17 -11.52 1.41
CA VAL A 139 -13.54 -12.18 0.26
C VAL A 139 -13.55 -13.69 0.49
N VAL A 140 -13.98 -14.45 -0.51
CA VAL A 140 -14.13 -15.91 -0.41
C VAL A 140 -13.39 -16.63 -1.52
N ASN A 141 -12.76 -17.75 -1.19
CA ASN A 141 -12.18 -18.65 -2.17
C ASN A 141 -13.24 -19.69 -2.54
N LYS A 142 -13.75 -19.67 -3.77
CA LYS A 142 -14.78 -20.62 -4.22
C LYS A 142 -14.28 -22.07 -4.32
N ASN A 143 -12.95 -22.27 -4.30
CA ASN A 143 -12.32 -23.57 -4.40
C ASN A 143 -11.78 -24.09 -3.06
N PHE A 144 -12.03 -23.36 -1.97
CA PHE A 144 -11.66 -23.75 -0.60
C PHE A 144 -12.86 -24.37 0.12
#